data_AF-A0A925XSM7-F1
#
_entry.id   AF-A0A925XSM7-F1
#
_cell.length_a   1.000
_cell.length_b   1.000
_cell.length_c   1.000
_cell.angle_alpha   90.00
_cell.angle_beta   90.00
_cell.angle_gamma   90.00
#
_symmetry.space_group_name_H-M   'P 1'
#
loop_
_entity.id
_entity.type
_entity.pdbx_description
1 polymer ?
#
loop_
_entity_poly.entity_id
_entity_poly.type
_entity_poly.pdbx_seq_one_letter_code
_entity_poly.pdbx_strand_id
1 'polypeptide(L)'
;GGGRSSARLTAPMVAAGAIAKKWLRAKFGTQVRGHMQQLGEIEIAFSSWDDVDANAFFAPDSRAVAELEQYMDALRKSGDSVGARLRVVATGVPVGLGAPLAGKLDADIAHAMMGINAVKGVEIGAGFASVTQRGSQHGDEMLPDGFATNNAGGVLGGISTGQDIEVSIALKPTSSIRLPRRSITRTGAPTIVETQGRHDPCVGIRATPIAEAMLALVLMDHALLHCAQNAGVSHEVPAIPASATRSGR
;
A
#
# COMPACT_ATOMS: atom_id res chain seq x y z
N GLY A 1 15.21 -9.90 -16.94
CA GLY A 1 13.94 -10.25 -16.26
C GLY A 1 14.24 -11.04 -15.00
N GLY A 2 13.53 -10.75 -13.89
CA GLY A 2 13.69 -11.42 -12.59
C GLY A 2 13.07 -12.82 -12.53
N GLY A 3 13.46 -13.69 -13.48
CA GLY A 3 12.78 -14.95 -13.80
C GLY A 3 12.51 -15.93 -12.64
N ARG A 4 13.24 -15.83 -11.51
CA ARG A 4 13.06 -16.72 -10.35
C ARG A 4 12.13 -16.19 -9.25
N SER A 5 11.78 -14.89 -9.24
CA SER A 5 11.39 -14.24 -7.98
C SER A 5 10.20 -13.27 -8.04
N SER A 6 9.51 -13.12 -9.17
CA SER A 6 8.43 -12.12 -9.27
C SER A 6 7.04 -12.67 -8.92
N ALA A 7 6.25 -13.13 -9.89
CA ALA A 7 4.85 -13.50 -9.64
C ALA A 7 4.64 -14.83 -8.87
N ARG A 8 5.63 -15.74 -8.89
CA ARG A 8 5.48 -17.06 -8.23
C ARG A 8 5.56 -16.97 -6.71
N LEU A 9 6.31 -16.00 -6.18
CA LEU A 9 6.44 -15.79 -4.74
C LEU A 9 5.27 -14.97 -4.19
N THR A 10 4.58 -14.19 -5.02
CA THR A 10 3.47 -13.34 -4.56
C THR A 10 2.18 -14.13 -4.38
N ALA A 11 1.94 -15.19 -5.14
CA ALA A 11 0.75 -16.02 -4.98
C ALA A 11 0.61 -16.66 -3.59
N PRO A 12 1.64 -17.32 -3.00
CA PRO A 12 1.59 -17.79 -1.62
C PRO A 12 1.35 -16.68 -0.60
N MET A 13 1.96 -15.50 -0.79
CA MET A 13 1.78 -14.36 0.11
C MET A 13 0.35 -13.83 0.07
N VAL A 14 -0.26 -13.75 -1.12
CA VAL A 14 -1.67 -13.37 -1.27
C VAL A 14 -2.59 -14.40 -0.61
N ALA A 15 -2.31 -15.70 -0.77
CA ALA A 15 -3.07 -16.76 -0.11
C ALA A 15 -2.98 -16.68 1.42
N ALA A 16 -1.79 -16.46 1.97
CA ALA A 16 -1.59 -16.25 3.40
C ALA A 16 -2.27 -14.96 3.89
N GLY A 17 -2.18 -13.89 3.11
CA GLY A 17 -2.86 -12.62 3.39
C GLY A 17 -4.39 -12.76 3.43
N ALA A 18 -4.98 -13.64 2.62
CA ALA A 18 -6.42 -13.92 2.69
C ALA A 18 -6.83 -14.53 4.04
N ILE A 19 -5.99 -15.42 4.61
CA ILE A 19 -6.19 -15.98 5.96
C ILE A 19 -6.09 -14.86 6.99
N ALA A 20 -5.06 -14.01 6.90
CA ALA A 20 -4.86 -12.89 7.80
C ALA A 20 -6.03 -11.89 7.77
N LYS A 21 -6.47 -11.48 6.58
CA LYS A 21 -7.64 -10.62 6.38
C LYS A 21 -8.90 -11.22 7.02
N LYS A 22 -9.15 -12.51 6.81
CA LYS A 22 -10.31 -13.20 7.40
C LYS A 22 -10.25 -13.19 8.93
N TRP A 23 -9.09 -13.52 9.50
CA TRP A 23 -8.91 -13.54 10.96
C TRP A 23 -9.05 -12.14 11.57
N LEU A 24 -8.38 -11.14 11.00
CA LEU A 24 -8.44 -9.74 11.43
C LEU A 24 -9.88 -9.20 11.39
N ARG A 25 -10.61 -9.47 10.30
CA ARG A 25 -12.02 -9.07 10.17
C ARG A 25 -12.90 -9.76 11.23
N ALA A 26 -12.73 -11.06 11.45
CA ALA A 26 -13.52 -11.78 12.42
C ALA A 26 -13.22 -11.37 13.88
N LYS A 27 -11.97 -11.00 14.18
CA LYS A 27 -11.52 -10.70 15.54
C LYS A 27 -11.76 -9.23 15.93
N PHE A 28 -11.51 -8.30 15.01
CA PHE A 28 -11.49 -6.87 15.30
C PHE A 28 -12.40 -6.04 14.36
N GLY A 29 -13.01 -6.67 13.35
CA GLY A 29 -13.71 -5.94 12.30
C GLY A 29 -12.78 -5.25 11.29
N THR A 30 -11.46 -5.46 11.41
CA THR A 30 -10.46 -4.82 10.56
C THR A 30 -10.65 -5.20 9.09
N GLN A 31 -10.59 -4.21 8.20
CA GLN A 31 -10.67 -4.41 6.75
C GLN A 31 -9.45 -3.80 6.07
N VAL A 32 -8.82 -4.56 5.17
CA VAL A 32 -7.64 -4.12 4.41
C VAL A 32 -7.99 -4.06 2.93
N ARG A 33 -7.95 -2.85 2.36
CA ARG A 33 -8.30 -2.55 0.97
C ARG A 33 -7.27 -1.63 0.35
N GLY A 34 -6.93 -1.83 -0.91
CA GLY A 34 -5.99 -1.02 -1.66
C GLY A 34 -6.56 -0.58 -2.99
N HIS A 35 -6.02 0.51 -3.51
CA HIS A 35 -6.44 1.07 -4.79
C HIS A 35 -5.26 1.76 -5.50
N MET A 36 -5.40 1.96 -6.80
CA MET A 36 -4.48 2.75 -7.60
C MET A 36 -4.67 4.24 -7.28
N GLN A 37 -3.57 4.94 -7.02
CA GLN A 37 -3.56 6.41 -6.89
C GLN A 37 -3.02 7.10 -8.14
N GLN A 38 -2.11 6.45 -8.87
CA GLN A 38 -1.47 7.06 -10.02
C GLN A 38 -0.92 6.01 -10.98
N LEU A 39 -1.11 6.21 -12.28
CA LEU A 39 -0.52 5.41 -13.35
C LEU A 39 0.28 6.34 -14.28
N GLY A 40 1.61 6.32 -14.14
CA GLY A 40 2.45 7.28 -14.85
C GLY A 40 2.09 8.72 -14.53
N GLU A 41 1.70 9.46 -15.56
CA GLU A 41 1.34 10.89 -15.45
C GLU A 41 -0.12 11.10 -15.01
N ILE A 42 -0.93 10.04 -14.95
CA ILE A 42 -2.36 10.12 -14.62
C ILE A 42 -2.54 9.89 -13.13
N GLU A 43 -2.87 10.95 -12.39
CA GLU A 43 -3.35 10.87 -11.01
C GLU A 43 -4.84 10.49 -10.98
N ILE A 44 -5.23 9.62 -10.06
CA ILE A 44 -6.60 9.11 -9.94
C ILE A 44 -7.17 9.60 -8.61
N ALA A 45 -8.18 10.45 -8.70
CA ALA A 45 -8.92 10.90 -7.53
C ALA A 45 -9.66 9.73 -6.87
N PHE A 46 -9.71 9.71 -5.54
CA PHE A 46 -10.53 8.75 -4.82
C PHE A 46 -12.00 9.18 -4.87
N SER A 47 -12.86 8.38 -5.51
CA SER A 47 -14.31 8.59 -5.55
C SER A 47 -15.03 7.61 -4.62
N SER A 48 -14.87 6.30 -4.86
CA SER A 48 -15.54 5.26 -4.07
C SER A 48 -14.72 3.97 -4.00
N TRP A 49 -14.92 3.22 -2.91
CA TRP A 49 -14.45 1.84 -2.81
C TRP A 49 -15.22 0.89 -3.74
N ASP A 50 -16.47 1.22 -4.09
CA ASP A 50 -17.30 0.38 -4.98
C ASP A 50 -16.74 0.33 -6.41
N ASP A 51 -16.01 1.39 -6.82
CA ASP A 51 -15.39 1.46 -8.14
C ASP A 51 -14.14 0.56 -8.24
N VAL A 52 -13.43 0.33 -7.13
CA VAL A 52 -12.10 -0.31 -7.11
C VAL A 52 -12.13 -1.71 -7.72
N ASP A 53 -13.07 -2.56 -7.28
CA ASP A 53 -13.18 -3.93 -7.75
C ASP A 53 -13.96 -4.07 -9.07
N ALA A 54 -14.54 -2.97 -9.58
CA ALA A 54 -15.35 -2.95 -10.80
C ALA A 54 -14.51 -2.81 -12.09
N ASN A 55 -13.20 -2.61 -11.97
CA ASN A 55 -12.30 -2.40 -13.10
C ASN A 55 -10.95 -3.11 -12.93
N ALA A 56 -10.21 -3.27 -14.04
CA ALA A 56 -8.96 -4.02 -14.05
C ALA A 56 -7.76 -3.25 -13.43
N PHE A 57 -7.92 -1.98 -13.11
CA PHE A 57 -6.85 -1.11 -12.62
C PHE A 57 -6.83 -0.97 -11.10
N PHE A 58 -7.85 -1.45 -10.40
CA PHE A 58 -8.12 -1.08 -9.01
C PHE A 58 -8.28 0.45 -8.85
N ALA A 59 -8.79 1.13 -9.88
CA ALA A 59 -8.99 2.57 -9.84
C ALA A 59 -10.22 2.90 -8.97
N PRO A 60 -10.11 3.83 -8.00
CA PRO A 60 -11.22 4.23 -7.13
C PRO A 60 -12.17 5.26 -7.77
N ASP A 61 -12.13 5.39 -9.10
CA ASP A 61 -12.99 6.29 -9.87
C ASP A 61 -13.21 5.70 -11.27
N SER A 62 -14.44 5.27 -11.54
CA SER A 62 -14.83 4.67 -12.82
C SER A 62 -14.67 5.63 -14.01
N ARG A 63 -14.67 6.95 -13.79
CA ARG A 63 -14.49 7.96 -14.85
C ARG A 63 -13.07 7.99 -15.40
N ALA A 64 -12.07 7.59 -14.60
CA ALA A 64 -10.67 7.55 -15.04
C ALA A 64 -10.36 6.33 -15.93
N VAL A 65 -11.20 5.28 -15.91
CA VAL A 65 -10.88 3.98 -16.54
C VAL A 65 -10.61 4.11 -18.04
N ALA A 66 -11.43 4.87 -18.78
CA ALA A 66 -11.25 5.03 -20.22
C ALA A 66 -9.90 5.72 -20.57
N GLU A 67 -9.47 6.70 -19.78
CA GLU A 67 -8.19 7.37 -19.94
C GLU A 67 -7.02 6.41 -19.65
N LEU A 68 -7.13 5.62 -18.58
CA LEU A 68 -6.13 4.60 -18.22
C LEU A 68 -5.99 3.53 -19.30
N GLU A 69 -7.08 3.07 -19.91
CA GLU A 69 -7.05 2.12 -21.02
C GLU A 69 -6.33 2.70 -22.25
N GLN A 70 -6.68 3.94 -22.63
CA GLN A 70 -6.03 4.63 -23.75
C GLN A 70 -4.53 4.81 -23.51
N TYR A 71 -4.16 5.21 -22.29
CA TYR A 71 -2.76 5.37 -21.89
C TYR A 71 -1.98 4.06 -21.96
N MET A 72 -2.59 2.97 -21.48
CA MET A 72 -1.96 1.64 -21.55
C MET A 72 -1.84 1.11 -22.97
N ASP A 73 -2.81 1.40 -23.84
CA ASP A 73 -2.70 1.06 -25.26
C ASP A 73 -1.61 1.86 -25.96
N ALA A 74 -1.44 3.14 -25.62
CA ALA A 74 -0.33 3.95 -26.11
C ALA A 74 1.03 3.36 -25.67
N LEU A 75 1.17 2.98 -24.39
CA LEU A 75 2.38 2.32 -23.87
C LEU A 75 2.64 0.97 -24.55
N ARG A 76 1.60 0.16 -24.75
CA ARG A 76 1.71 -1.10 -25.49
C ARG A 76 2.13 -0.90 -26.93
N LYS A 77 1.70 0.18 -27.58
CA LYS A 77 2.10 0.51 -28.96
C LYS A 77 3.55 1.01 -29.01
N SER A 78 3.94 1.91 -28.09
CA SER A 78 5.33 2.40 -28.01
C SER A 78 6.32 1.30 -27.59
N GLY A 79 5.84 0.24 -26.93
CA GLY A 79 6.69 -0.84 -26.44
C GLY A 79 7.45 -0.49 -25.17
N ASP A 80 7.05 0.59 -24.49
CA ASP A 80 7.62 1.08 -23.24
C ASP A 80 6.77 0.64 -22.02
N SER A 81 7.16 1.10 -20.83
CA SER A 81 6.49 0.81 -19.56
C SER A 81 6.47 2.03 -18.66
N VAL A 82 5.61 1.99 -17.64
CA VAL A 82 5.46 3.10 -16.69
C VAL A 82 5.34 2.60 -15.26
N GLY A 83 5.64 3.49 -14.32
CA GLY A 83 5.47 3.27 -12.88
C GLY A 83 4.04 3.51 -12.41
N ALA A 84 3.81 3.29 -11.12
CA ALA A 84 2.52 3.51 -10.49
C ALA A 84 2.67 3.88 -9.02
N ARG A 85 1.63 4.50 -8.45
CA ARG A 85 1.47 4.70 -7.02
C ARG A 85 0.21 3.98 -6.55
N LEU A 86 0.33 3.18 -5.50
CA LEU A 86 -0.80 2.50 -4.87
C LEU A 86 -0.99 3.01 -3.44
N ARG A 87 -2.23 3.02 -2.98
CA ARG A 87 -2.58 3.18 -1.56
C ARG A 87 -3.15 1.87 -1.03
N VAL A 88 -2.83 1.54 0.22
CA VAL A 88 -3.48 0.49 0.99
C VAL A 88 -3.93 1.09 2.32
N VAL A 89 -5.17 0.85 2.67
CA VAL A 89 -5.82 1.34 3.88
C VAL A 89 -6.29 0.15 4.71
N ALA A 90 -5.94 0.13 5.99
CA ALA A 90 -6.53 -0.78 6.97
C ALA A 90 -7.41 0.00 7.94
N THR A 91 -8.71 -0.26 7.92
CA THR A 91 -9.69 0.37 8.81
C THR A 91 -10.04 -0.55 9.98
N GLY A 92 -10.44 0.03 11.12
CA GLY A 92 -10.83 -0.75 12.30
C GLY A 92 -9.67 -1.55 12.90
N VAL A 93 -8.45 -1.02 12.83
CA VAL A 93 -7.26 -1.60 13.48
C VAL A 93 -7.32 -1.26 14.98
N PRO A 94 -7.11 -2.22 15.89
CA PRO A 94 -7.09 -1.91 17.32
C PRO A 94 -5.93 -0.98 17.66
N VAL A 95 -6.11 -0.14 18.69
CA VAL A 95 -5.06 0.71 19.24
C VAL A 95 -3.96 -0.12 19.92
N GLY A 96 -2.71 0.32 19.84
CA GLY A 96 -1.59 -0.27 20.57
C GLY A 96 -0.87 -1.45 19.89
N LEU A 97 -1.14 -1.74 18.62
CA LEU A 97 -0.35 -2.68 17.83
C LEU A 97 1.03 -2.09 17.52
N GLY A 98 2.10 -2.82 17.80
CA GLY A 98 3.48 -2.37 17.64
C GLY A 98 4.38 -2.82 18.79
N ALA A 99 5.67 -3.01 18.54
CA ALA A 99 6.69 -3.37 19.54
C ALA A 99 7.93 -2.46 19.47
N PRO A 100 7.81 -1.16 19.83
CA PRO A 100 8.96 -0.25 19.85
C PRO A 100 10.08 -0.71 20.82
N LEU A 101 11.37 -0.44 20.56
CA LEU A 101 11.92 0.32 19.44
C LEU A 101 12.26 -0.53 18.19
N ALA A 102 12.48 -1.84 18.35
CA ALA A 102 13.03 -2.70 17.30
C ALA A 102 11.97 -3.33 16.37
N GLY A 103 10.71 -3.36 16.78
CA GLY A 103 9.58 -3.88 15.99
C GLY A 103 8.45 -2.84 15.92
N LYS A 104 8.77 -1.61 15.52
CA LYS A 104 7.71 -0.60 15.32
C LYS A 104 6.80 -1.02 14.17
N LEU A 105 5.50 -0.77 14.30
CA LEU A 105 4.52 -1.19 13.31
C LEU A 105 4.79 -0.60 11.91
N ASP A 106 5.06 0.70 11.84
CA ASP A 106 5.41 1.41 10.60
C ASP A 106 6.71 0.89 9.96
N ALA A 107 7.70 0.51 10.77
CA ALA A 107 8.94 -0.08 10.29
C ALA A 107 8.71 -1.45 9.63
N ASP A 108 7.91 -2.32 10.24
CA ASP A 108 7.59 -3.63 9.69
C ASP A 108 6.67 -3.53 8.45
N ILE A 109 5.73 -2.58 8.45
CA ILE A 109 4.94 -2.23 7.26
C ILE A 109 5.89 -1.80 6.13
N ALA A 110 6.80 -0.86 6.40
CA ALA A 110 7.75 -0.37 5.39
C ALA A 110 8.64 -1.49 4.85
N HIS A 111 9.14 -2.37 5.73
CA HIS A 111 9.92 -3.53 5.35
C HIS A 111 9.14 -4.48 4.44
N ALA A 112 7.93 -4.86 4.85
CA ALA A 112 7.05 -5.75 4.09
C ALA A 112 6.70 -5.18 2.70
N MET A 113 6.37 -3.89 2.65
CA MET A 113 6.03 -3.18 1.41
C MET A 113 7.22 -3.02 0.47
N MET A 114 8.38 -2.66 0.99
CA MET A 114 9.61 -2.54 0.20
C MET A 114 10.07 -3.89 -0.38
N GLY A 115 9.68 -5.00 0.25
CA GLY A 115 9.90 -6.36 -0.24
C GLY A 115 9.09 -6.70 -1.51
N ILE A 116 8.04 -5.93 -1.84
CA ILE A 116 7.28 -6.13 -3.07
C ILE A 116 8.13 -5.69 -4.26
N ASN A 117 8.24 -6.57 -5.25
CA ASN A 117 9.03 -6.28 -6.45
C ASN A 117 8.60 -4.98 -7.12
N ALA A 118 9.59 -4.21 -7.57
CA ALA A 118 9.45 -2.88 -8.16
C ALA A 118 9.10 -1.74 -7.19
N VAL A 119 8.77 -1.99 -5.92
CA VAL A 119 8.62 -0.91 -4.94
C VAL A 119 9.95 -0.20 -4.72
N LYS A 120 9.93 1.13 -4.78
CA LYS A 120 11.08 2.02 -4.59
C LYS A 120 10.89 3.05 -3.48
N GLY A 121 9.68 3.23 -2.98
CA GLY A 121 9.35 4.13 -1.88
C GLY A 121 8.10 3.66 -1.15
N VAL A 122 8.08 3.89 0.16
CA VAL A 122 6.95 3.59 1.04
C VAL A 122 6.70 4.83 1.90
N GLU A 123 5.45 5.21 2.04
CA GLU A 123 4.97 6.34 2.83
C GLU A 123 3.88 5.87 3.79
N ILE A 124 3.88 6.39 5.01
CA ILE A 124 2.80 6.21 6.00
C ILE A 124 2.14 7.57 6.22
N GLY A 125 0.81 7.61 6.22
CA GLY A 125 0.03 8.84 6.43
C GLY A 125 0.36 9.93 5.41
N ALA A 126 0.70 11.13 5.90
CA ALA A 126 1.11 12.26 5.07
C ALA A 126 2.39 12.00 4.25
N GLY A 127 3.17 10.97 4.59
CA GLY A 127 4.34 10.57 3.80
C GLY A 127 5.37 11.68 3.66
N PHE A 128 5.93 11.85 2.45
CA PHE A 128 6.88 12.92 2.17
C PHE A 128 6.28 14.33 2.23
N ALA A 129 4.94 14.49 2.18
CA ALA A 129 4.31 15.79 2.36
C ALA A 129 4.51 16.36 3.76
N SER A 130 4.82 15.51 4.75
CA SER A 130 5.16 15.91 6.12
C SER A 130 6.36 16.86 6.20
N VAL A 131 7.32 16.78 5.24
CA VAL A 131 8.55 17.58 5.24
C VAL A 131 8.26 19.09 5.23
N THR A 132 7.17 19.50 4.59
CA THR A 132 6.78 20.92 4.48
C THR A 132 5.75 21.36 5.53
N GLN A 133 5.28 20.45 6.38
CA GLN A 133 4.26 20.74 7.38
C GLN A 133 4.88 21.31 8.66
N ARG A 134 4.19 22.25 9.29
CA ARG A 134 4.53 22.70 10.66
C ARG A 134 3.96 21.71 11.67
N GLY A 135 4.56 21.66 12.87
CA GLY A 135 4.04 20.82 13.95
C GLY A 135 2.58 21.11 14.31
N SER A 136 2.15 22.39 14.23
CA SER A 136 0.76 22.82 14.43
C SER A 136 -0.21 22.39 13.32
N GLN A 137 0.29 21.82 12.22
CA GLN A 137 -0.51 21.31 11.11
C GLN A 137 -0.43 19.78 11.05
N HIS A 138 0.74 19.21 11.35
CA HIS A 138 0.98 17.77 11.29
C HIS A 138 0.39 17.02 12.50
N GLY A 139 0.39 17.65 13.68
CA GLY A 139 -0.14 17.02 14.89
C GLY A 139 -1.62 16.73 14.78
N ASP A 140 -1.99 15.44 14.85
CA ASP A 140 -3.39 15.02 14.81
C ASP A 140 -4.08 15.32 16.15
N GLU A 141 -4.96 16.31 16.14
CA GLU A 141 -5.69 16.73 17.33
C GLU A 141 -6.72 15.67 17.77
N MET A 142 -6.79 15.39 19.07
CA MET A 142 -7.78 14.51 19.67
C MET A 142 -8.95 15.33 20.19
N LEU A 143 -10.15 15.04 19.70
CA LEU A 143 -11.42 15.62 20.15
C LEU A 143 -12.23 14.55 20.92
N PRO A 144 -13.24 14.94 21.72
CA PRO A 144 -14.06 13.98 22.46
C PRO A 144 -14.74 12.92 21.58
N ASP A 145 -15.02 13.23 20.32
CA ASP A 145 -15.66 12.34 19.35
C ASP A 145 -14.69 11.68 18.36
N GLY A 146 -13.38 11.94 18.48
CA GLY A 146 -12.35 11.28 17.67
C GLY A 146 -11.20 12.20 17.25
N PHE A 147 -10.31 11.68 16.40
CA PHE A 147 -9.23 12.49 15.82
C PHE A 147 -9.74 13.45 14.73
N ALA A 148 -9.23 14.68 14.72
CA ALA A 148 -9.60 15.69 13.72
C ALA A 148 -8.98 15.41 12.33
N THR A 149 -7.77 14.85 12.31
CA THR A 149 -6.98 14.53 11.11
C THR A 149 -6.23 13.21 11.30
N ASN A 150 -5.61 12.68 10.24
CA ASN A 150 -4.82 11.45 10.27
C ASN A 150 -3.50 11.60 9.48
N ASN A 151 -2.73 12.66 9.77
CA ASN A 151 -1.42 12.89 9.17
C ASN A 151 -0.40 11.82 9.54
N ALA A 152 -0.54 11.21 10.73
CA ALA A 152 0.27 10.09 11.18
C ALA A 152 -0.04 8.78 10.45
N GLY A 153 -1.17 8.70 9.72
CA GLY A 153 -1.56 7.50 8.98
C GLY A 153 -1.80 6.29 9.88
N GLY A 154 -2.42 6.52 11.04
CA GLY A 154 -2.79 5.48 11.99
C GLY A 154 -1.64 4.90 12.82
N VAL A 155 -0.41 5.41 12.68
CA VAL A 155 0.75 4.96 13.47
C VAL A 155 1.48 6.15 14.08
N LEU A 156 1.57 6.20 15.41
CA LEU A 156 2.26 7.25 16.15
C LEU A 156 3.27 6.62 17.11
N GLY A 157 4.53 7.05 17.05
CA GLY A 157 5.60 6.48 17.88
C GLY A 157 5.91 4.99 17.57
N GLY A 158 5.41 4.46 16.46
CA GLY A 158 5.54 3.05 16.08
C GLY A 158 4.45 2.13 16.62
N ILE A 159 3.36 2.69 17.17
CA ILE A 159 2.17 1.95 17.62
C ILE A 159 0.91 2.45 16.91
N SER A 160 -0.07 1.58 16.69
CA SER A 160 -1.36 1.97 16.08
C SER A 160 -2.16 2.89 16.99
N THR A 161 -2.81 3.91 16.41
CA THR A 161 -3.62 4.90 17.14
C THR A 161 -5.11 4.56 17.19
N GLY A 162 -5.54 3.56 16.42
CA GLY A 162 -6.95 3.23 16.19
C GLY A 162 -7.57 3.95 14.99
N GLN A 163 -6.89 4.99 14.47
CA GLN A 163 -7.23 5.59 13.18
C GLN A 163 -6.91 4.63 12.03
N ASP A 164 -7.41 4.93 10.84
CA ASP A 164 -7.09 4.15 9.64
C ASP A 164 -5.57 4.14 9.40
N ILE A 165 -5.00 2.95 9.20
CA ILE A 165 -3.61 2.83 8.79
C ILE A 165 -3.54 3.08 7.29
N GLU A 166 -2.79 4.09 6.89
CA GLU A 166 -2.69 4.52 5.50
C GLU A 166 -1.27 4.36 4.98
N VAL A 167 -1.10 3.56 3.94
CA VAL A 167 0.20 3.25 3.35
C VAL A 167 0.17 3.57 1.87
N SER A 168 1.15 4.30 1.36
CA SER A 168 1.36 4.50 -0.08
C SER A 168 2.68 3.89 -0.53
N ILE A 169 2.68 3.25 -1.70
CA ILE A 169 3.88 2.64 -2.29
C ILE A 169 4.09 3.12 -3.72
N ALA A 170 5.35 3.42 -4.05
CA ALA A 170 5.76 3.83 -5.39
C ALA A 170 6.44 2.67 -6.11
N LEU A 171 5.91 2.27 -7.27
CA LEU A 171 6.44 1.20 -8.10
C LEU A 171 7.12 1.76 -9.35
N LYS A 172 8.35 1.34 -9.60
CA LYS A 172 9.09 1.73 -10.80
C LYS A 172 8.54 1.06 -12.07
N PRO A 173 8.82 1.62 -13.27
CA PRO A 173 8.55 0.96 -14.54
C PRO A 173 9.18 -0.44 -14.67
N THR A 174 8.53 -1.29 -15.45
CA THR A 174 8.98 -2.64 -15.77
C THR A 174 10.26 -2.59 -16.60
N SER A 175 11.33 -3.28 -16.17
CA SER A 175 12.61 -3.21 -16.90
C SER A 175 12.65 -4.03 -18.21
N SER A 176 11.69 -4.92 -18.42
CA SER A 176 11.57 -5.74 -19.63
C SER A 176 10.59 -5.06 -20.59
N ILE A 177 11.14 -4.35 -21.57
CA ILE A 177 10.43 -3.58 -22.58
C ILE A 177 10.89 -4.00 -23.98
N ARG A 178 10.12 -3.66 -25.01
CA ARG A 178 10.46 -3.98 -26.41
C ARG A 178 11.45 -3.00 -27.01
N LEU A 179 11.73 -1.89 -26.35
CA LEU A 179 12.73 -0.93 -26.83
C LEU A 179 14.15 -1.47 -26.56
N PRO A 180 15.06 -1.39 -27.54
CA PRO A 180 16.43 -1.88 -27.37
C PRO A 180 17.18 -1.08 -26.30
N ARG A 181 17.86 -1.80 -25.39
CA ARG A 181 18.64 -1.19 -24.30
C ARG A 181 20.07 -1.70 -24.31
N ARG A 182 21.01 -0.78 -24.06
CA ARG A 182 22.42 -1.13 -23.82
C ARG A 182 22.54 -1.97 -22.55
N SER A 183 23.33 -3.03 -22.62
CA SER A 183 23.65 -3.92 -21.52
C SER A 183 25.04 -4.55 -21.72
N ILE A 184 25.37 -5.57 -20.93
CA ILE A 184 26.60 -6.33 -21.03
C ILE A 184 26.32 -7.84 -21.03
N THR A 185 27.19 -8.62 -21.67
CA THR A 185 27.17 -10.08 -21.60
C THR A 185 27.76 -10.58 -20.27
N ARG A 186 27.70 -11.90 -20.02
CA ARG A 186 28.37 -12.54 -18.87
C ARG A 186 29.89 -12.34 -18.84
N THR A 187 30.50 -12.03 -19.99
CA THR A 187 31.94 -11.75 -20.11
C THR A 187 32.25 -10.25 -20.02
N GLY A 188 31.25 -9.40 -19.79
CA GLY A 188 31.41 -7.94 -19.68
C GLY A 188 31.41 -7.19 -21.01
N ALA A 189 31.26 -7.88 -22.14
CA ALA A 189 31.23 -7.23 -23.45
C ALA A 189 29.91 -6.45 -23.65
N PRO A 190 29.93 -5.24 -24.24
CA PRO A 190 28.71 -4.50 -24.56
C PRO A 190 27.77 -5.31 -25.46
N THR A 191 26.47 -5.22 -25.19
CA THR A 191 25.43 -5.84 -26.00
C THR A 191 24.14 -5.02 -25.98
N ILE A 192 23.20 -5.34 -26.87
CA ILE A 192 21.86 -4.78 -26.88
C ILE A 192 20.90 -5.87 -26.43
N VAL A 193 20.08 -5.56 -25.44
CA VAL A 193 19.00 -6.44 -24.96
C VAL A 193 17.67 -5.85 -25.39
N GLU A 194 16.87 -6.69 -26.03
CA GLU A 194 15.50 -6.42 -26.41
C GLU A 194 14.67 -7.65 -26.05
N THR A 195 13.60 -7.46 -25.27
CA THR A 195 12.73 -8.59 -24.90
C THR A 195 11.53 -8.63 -25.83
N GLN A 196 11.40 -9.74 -26.57
CA GLN A 196 10.28 -10.01 -27.47
C GLN A 196 9.13 -10.68 -26.71
N GLY A 197 7.89 -10.29 -27.03
CA GLY A 197 6.67 -10.90 -26.48
C GLY A 197 5.78 -9.92 -25.69
N ARG A 198 4.79 -10.48 -24.98
CA ARG A 198 3.89 -9.71 -24.11
C ARG A 198 4.57 -9.44 -22.78
N HIS A 199 4.86 -8.18 -22.51
CA HIS A 199 5.31 -7.69 -21.21
C HIS A 199 4.23 -6.83 -20.58
N ASP A 200 4.30 -6.71 -19.26
CA ASP A 200 3.39 -5.85 -18.53
C ASP A 200 3.87 -4.40 -18.60
N PRO A 201 3.17 -3.51 -19.34
CA PRO A 201 3.50 -2.09 -19.38
C PRO A 201 3.42 -1.42 -18.00
N CYS A 202 2.69 -1.97 -17.03
CA CYS A 202 2.73 -1.50 -15.65
C CYS A 202 2.48 -2.64 -14.64
N VAL A 203 3.56 -3.14 -14.04
CA VAL A 203 3.47 -4.16 -12.97
C VAL A 203 2.75 -3.66 -11.72
N GLY A 204 2.60 -2.34 -11.55
CA GLY A 204 1.92 -1.72 -10.41
C GLY A 204 0.47 -2.14 -10.26
N ILE A 205 -0.26 -2.33 -11.36
CA ILE A 205 -1.68 -2.70 -11.33
C ILE A 205 -1.92 -3.98 -10.52
N ARG A 206 -1.05 -4.98 -10.69
CA ARG A 206 -1.19 -6.28 -10.03
C ARG A 206 -0.62 -6.31 -8.61
N ALA A 207 0.04 -5.23 -8.17
CA ALA A 207 0.63 -5.14 -6.84
C ALA A 207 -0.41 -4.79 -5.77
N THR A 208 -1.59 -4.28 -6.13
CA THR A 208 -2.66 -3.93 -5.18
C THR A 208 -3.03 -5.07 -4.22
N PRO A 209 -3.47 -6.27 -4.69
CA PRO A 209 -3.79 -7.37 -3.79
C PRO A 209 -2.58 -7.91 -3.01
N ILE A 210 -1.37 -7.73 -3.54
CA ILE A 210 -0.13 -8.13 -2.87
C ILE A 210 0.13 -7.19 -1.68
N ALA A 211 0.04 -5.87 -1.90
CA ALA A 211 0.24 -4.88 -0.86
C ALA A 211 -0.80 -5.01 0.25
N GLU A 212 -2.06 -5.26 -0.10
CA GLU A 212 -3.09 -5.59 0.89
C GLU A 212 -2.75 -6.85 1.72
N ALA A 213 -2.25 -7.90 1.07
CA ALA A 213 -1.85 -9.13 1.76
C ALA A 213 -0.67 -8.89 2.71
N MET A 214 0.34 -8.14 2.27
CA MET A 214 1.50 -7.80 3.09
C MET A 214 1.10 -6.97 4.31
N LEU A 215 0.22 -5.96 4.15
CA LEU A 215 -0.28 -5.19 5.29
C LEU A 215 -1.06 -6.07 6.27
N ALA A 216 -1.96 -6.93 5.76
CA ALA A 216 -2.75 -7.83 6.60
C ALA A 216 -1.87 -8.80 7.40
N LEU A 217 -0.79 -9.32 6.80
CA LEU A 217 0.14 -10.22 7.48
C LEU A 217 0.88 -9.51 8.61
N VAL A 218 1.40 -8.29 8.36
CA VAL A 218 2.05 -7.49 9.41
C VAL A 218 1.08 -7.16 10.54
N LEU A 219 -0.15 -6.75 10.23
CA LEU A 219 -1.15 -6.44 11.25
C LEU A 219 -1.54 -7.66 12.08
N MET A 220 -1.67 -8.83 11.45
CA MET A 220 -1.96 -10.07 12.16
C MET A 220 -0.82 -10.45 13.11
N ASP A 221 0.43 -10.34 12.67
CA ASP A 221 1.60 -10.63 13.50
C ASP A 221 1.66 -9.71 14.72
N HIS A 222 1.53 -8.39 14.51
CA HIS A 222 1.49 -7.41 15.59
C HIS A 222 0.30 -7.60 16.54
N ALA A 223 -0.85 -8.04 16.05
CA ALA A 223 -2.00 -8.38 16.90
C ALA A 223 -1.73 -9.60 17.79
N LEU A 224 -1.06 -10.63 17.26
CA LEU A 224 -0.69 -11.81 18.03
C LEU A 224 0.40 -11.50 19.06
N LEU A 225 1.40 -10.70 18.68
CA LEU A 225 2.41 -10.17 19.61
C LEU A 225 1.75 -9.36 20.72
N HIS A 226 0.83 -8.45 20.40
CA HIS A 226 0.13 -7.68 21.41
C HIS A 226 -0.67 -8.57 22.38
N CYS A 227 -1.31 -9.63 21.90
CA CYS A 227 -1.99 -10.61 22.75
C CYS A 227 -1.03 -11.36 23.68
N ALA A 228 0.17 -11.72 23.20
CA ALA A 228 1.18 -12.39 24.01
C ALA A 228 1.69 -11.51 25.17
N GLN A 229 1.76 -10.20 24.96
CA GLN A 229 2.19 -9.23 25.97
C GLN A 229 1.09 -8.93 26.99
N ASN A 230 -0.17 -8.90 26.54
CA ASN A 230 -1.28 -8.35 27.33
C ASN A 230 -2.45 -9.32 27.53
N ALA A 231 -2.27 -10.64 27.44
CA ALA A 231 -3.21 -11.73 27.83
C ALA A 231 -4.74 -11.48 27.77
N GLY A 232 -5.24 -10.65 26.82
CA GLY A 232 -6.66 -10.26 26.74
C GLY A 232 -7.12 -9.19 27.77
N VAL A 233 -6.23 -8.31 28.23
CA VAL A 233 -6.53 -7.21 29.17
C VAL A 233 -7.58 -6.26 28.59
N SER A 234 -8.58 -5.91 29.41
CA SER A 234 -9.56 -4.87 29.13
C SER A 234 -9.21 -3.58 29.86
N HIS A 235 -9.34 -2.44 29.18
CA HIS A 235 -9.16 -1.12 29.80
C HIS A 235 -10.51 -0.54 30.24
N GLU A 236 -10.52 0.16 31.38
CA GLU A 236 -11.70 0.90 31.86
C GLU A 236 -11.95 2.18 31.04
N VAL A 237 -10.89 2.73 30.43
CA VAL A 237 -10.98 3.92 29.58
C VAL A 237 -11.30 3.49 28.15
N PRO A 238 -12.40 3.97 27.54
CA PRO A 238 -12.73 3.64 26.16
C PRO A 238 -11.71 4.23 25.19
N ALA A 239 -11.47 3.55 24.08
CA ALA A 239 -10.66 4.08 23.00
C ALA A 239 -11.32 5.33 22.38
N ILE A 240 -10.52 6.33 22.04
CA ILE A 240 -10.97 7.48 21.26
C ILE A 240 -11.40 6.99 19.87
N PRO A 241 -12.54 7.44 19.33
CA PRO A 241 -12.94 7.06 17.98
C PRO A 241 -11.90 7.44 16.92
N ALA A 242 -11.79 6.62 15.87
CA ALA A 242 -10.80 6.77 14.79
C ALA A 242 -10.87 8.12 14.06
N SER A 243 -12.03 8.76 14.04
CA SER A 243 -12.23 10.05 13.40
C SER A 243 -13.39 10.78 14.07
N ALA A 244 -13.21 12.09 14.27
CA ALA A 244 -14.30 12.97 14.68
C ALA A 244 -15.40 12.98 13.61
N THR A 245 -16.65 13.06 14.05
CA THR A 245 -17.78 13.12 13.11
C THR A 245 -17.71 14.48 12.41
N ARG A 246 -17.46 14.50 11.10
CA ARG A 246 -17.53 15.75 10.33
C ARG A 246 -18.97 16.26 10.39
N SER A 247 -19.26 17.17 11.32
CA SER A 247 -20.49 17.96 11.27
C SER A 247 -20.50 18.68 9.92
N GLY A 248 -21.55 18.45 9.14
CA GLY A 248 -21.58 18.78 7.72
C GLY A 248 -21.10 20.20 7.39
N ARG A 249 -20.32 20.29 6.32
CA ARG A 249 -20.21 21.47 5.46
C ARG A 249 -20.31 21.00 4.02
#